data_AF-A0A0F9RRT4-F1
#
_entry.id   AF-A0A0F9RRT4-F1
#
_cell.length_a   1.000
_cell.length_b   1.000
_cell.length_c   1.000
_cell.angle_alpha   90.00
_cell.angle_beta   90.00
_cell.angle_gamma   90.00
#
_symmetry.space_group_name_H-M   'P 1'
#
loop_
_entity.id
_entity.type
_entity.pdbx_description
1 polymer ?
#
loop_
_entity_poly.entity_id
_entity_poly.type
_entity_poly.pdbx_seq_one_letter_code
_entity_poly.pdbx_strand_id
1 'polypeptide(L)' 'MSSKNKANKTIILLPESDINENSFDISSFIIPFSAFFNENEFPDMYTGEELIPFKERDIEFKEILLNEFLNISLKQ' A
#
# COMPACT_ATOMS: atom_id res chain seq x y z
N MET A 1 -8.75 26.93 -38.28
CA MET A 1 -8.92 25.85 -37.28
C MET A 1 -7.83 24.82 -37.52
N SER A 2 -6.86 24.68 -36.63
CA SER A 2 -5.72 23.78 -36.78
C SER A 2 -5.96 22.52 -35.93
N SER A 3 -6.29 21.42 -36.59
CA SER A 3 -6.49 20.12 -35.95
C SER A 3 -5.13 19.50 -35.64
N LYS A 4 -4.77 19.46 -34.35
CA LYS A 4 -3.56 18.79 -33.87
C LYS A 4 -3.77 17.26 -33.95
N ASN A 5 -3.22 16.63 -34.98
CA ASN A 5 -3.15 15.18 -35.06
C ASN A 5 -2.15 14.68 -34.01
N LYS A 6 -2.66 14.11 -32.91
CA LYS A 6 -1.86 13.48 -31.86
C LYS A 6 -1.38 12.12 -32.39
N ALA A 7 -0.12 12.05 -32.82
CA ALA A 7 0.50 10.79 -33.21
C ALA A 7 0.69 9.92 -31.97
N ASN A 8 -0.04 8.80 -31.90
CA ASN A 8 0.15 7.80 -30.87
C ASN A 8 1.46 7.05 -31.18
N LYS A 9 2.50 7.30 -30.38
CA LYS A 9 3.80 6.67 -30.55
C LYS A 9 3.74 5.27 -29.93
N THR A 10 3.53 4.25 -30.77
CA THR A 10 3.61 2.85 -30.35
C THR A 10 5.06 2.55 -29.96
N ILE A 11 5.28 2.25 -28.68
CA ILE A 11 6.58 1.78 -28.18
C ILE A 11 6.62 0.28 -28.48
N ILE A 12 7.43 -0.12 -29.47
CA ILE A 12 7.72 -1.52 -29.75
C ILE A 12 8.88 -1.90 -28.84
N LEU A 13 8.62 -2.72 -27.82
CA LEU A 13 9.66 -3.34 -27.02
C LEU A 13 10.38 -4.36 -27.92
N LEU A 14 11.61 -4.07 -28.31
CA LEU A 14 12.46 -5.08 -28.93
C LEU A 14 12.69 -6.21 -27.91
N PRO A 15 12.74 -7.47 -28.36
CA PRO A 15 13.19 -8.55 -27.49
C PRO A 15 14.63 -8.23 -27.09
N GLU A 16 14.85 -8.07 -25.79
CA GLU A 16 16.16 -7.87 -25.18
C GLU A 16 17.10 -8.97 -25.68
N SER A 17 18.03 -8.60 -26.56
CA SER A 17 19.06 -9.49 -27.08
C SER A 17 19.98 -9.89 -25.94
N ASP A 18 20.11 -11.20 -25.71
CA ASP A 18 21.20 -11.89 -25.03
C ASP A 18 21.77 -11.16 -23.80
N ILE A 19 20.94 -11.04 -22.75
CA ILE A 19 21.43 -10.70 -21.42
C ILE A 19 22.28 -11.88 -20.96
N ASN A 20 23.60 -11.68 -20.89
CA ASN A 20 24.55 -12.64 -20.34
C ASN A 20 24.03 -13.19 -18.99
N GLU A 21 23.67 -14.48 -18.96
CA GLU A 21 23.09 -15.18 -17.79
C GLU A 21 24.06 -15.25 -16.59
N ASN A 22 25.28 -14.74 -16.73
CA ASN A 22 26.22 -14.57 -15.64
C ASN A 22 25.98 -13.28 -14.83
N SER A 23 24.71 -12.85 -14.72
CA SER A 23 24.33 -11.74 -13.86
C SER A 23 24.41 -12.20 -12.40
N PHE A 24 25.16 -11.46 -11.60
CA PHE A 24 25.25 -11.69 -10.16
C PHE A 24 23.85 -11.54 -9.56
N ASP A 25 23.31 -12.63 -9.00
CA ASP A 25 21.96 -12.64 -8.44
C ASP A 25 21.92 -11.91 -7.09
N ILE A 26 21.64 -10.61 -7.16
CA ILE A 26 21.55 -9.73 -5.98
C ILE A 26 20.34 -10.09 -5.11
N SER A 27 19.35 -10.82 -5.63
CA SER A 27 18.16 -11.19 -4.85
C SER A 27 18.53 -12.02 -3.61
N SER A 28 19.58 -12.83 -3.71
CA SER A 28 20.14 -13.61 -2.60
C SER A 28 20.78 -12.77 -1.48
N PHE A 29 21.11 -11.51 -1.75
CA PHE A 29 21.67 -10.56 -0.77
C PHE A 29 20.62 -9.62 -0.16
N ILE A 30 19.42 -9.60 -0.72
CA ILE A 30 18.31 -8.78 -0.21
C ILE A 30 17.53 -9.64 0.77
N ILE A 31 17.84 -9.50 2.05
CA ILE A 31 17.00 -10.05 3.10
C ILE A 31 15.81 -9.09 3.26
N PRO A 32 14.55 -9.54 3.04
CA PRO A 32 13.39 -8.68 3.23
C PRO A 32 13.29 -8.29 4.71
N PHE A 33 12.99 -7.03 4.99
CA PHE A 33 12.87 -6.51 6.36
C PHE A 33 11.94 -7.38 7.22
N SER A 34 10.86 -7.91 6.65
CA SER A 34 9.94 -8.83 7.33
C SER A 34 10.59 -10.10 7.87
N ALA A 35 11.67 -10.61 7.25
CA ALA A 35 12.36 -11.80 7.75
C ALA A 35 13.06 -11.57 9.11
N PHE A 36 13.40 -10.32 9.45
CA PHE A 36 14.02 -9.99 10.74
C PHE A 36 13.02 -9.69 11.86
N PHE A 37 11.76 -9.38 11.53
CA PHE A 37 10.75 -8.93 12.50
C PHE A 37 9.66 -9.97 12.78
N ASN A 38 9.83 -11.22 12.33
CA ASN A 38 8.82 -12.27 12.47
C ASN A 38 8.75 -12.94 13.86
N GLU A 39 9.65 -12.63 14.79
CA GLU A 39 9.80 -13.44 16.02
C GLU A 39 9.24 -12.83 17.31
N ASN A 40 8.67 -11.64 17.28
CA ASN A 40 8.02 -11.09 18.47
C ASN A 40 6.66 -10.52 18.09
N GLU A 41 5.59 -11.09 18.65
CA GLU A 41 4.32 -10.35 18.82
C GLU A 41 4.69 -9.05 19.50
N PHE A 42 4.66 -7.93 18.78
CA PHE A 42 4.88 -6.62 19.37
C PHE A 42 3.66 -6.34 20.25
N PRO A 43 3.77 -6.44 21.59
CA PRO A 43 2.61 -6.35 22.46
C PRO A 43 2.03 -4.92 22.50
N ASP A 44 2.73 -3.97 21.87
CA ASP A 44 2.38 -2.56 21.80
C ASP A 44 1.74 -2.16 20.46
N MET A 45 1.42 -3.12 19.60
CA MET A 45 0.70 -2.86 18.36
C MET A 45 -0.79 -3.17 18.54
N TYR A 46 -1.64 -2.17 18.26
CA TYR A 46 -3.09 -2.39 18.20
C TYR A 46 -3.42 -3.31 17.02
N THR A 47 -3.90 -4.51 17.30
CA THR A 47 -4.23 -5.54 16.30
C THR A 47 -5.58 -5.29 15.64
N GLY A 48 -6.46 -4.52 16.29
CA GLY A 48 -7.84 -4.33 15.87
C GLY A 48 -8.76 -5.49 16.25
N GLU A 49 -8.21 -6.56 16.81
CA GLU A 49 -8.94 -7.72 17.32
C GLU A 49 -9.26 -7.58 18.82
N GLU A 50 -8.72 -6.56 19.49
CA GLU A 50 -8.97 -6.31 20.90
C GLU A 50 -10.45 -5.99 21.15
N LEU A 51 -11.02 -6.67 22.14
CA LEU A 51 -12.39 -6.44 22.62
C LEU A 51 -12.45 -5.20 23.53
N ILE A 52 -12.13 -4.02 22.98
CA ILE A 52 -12.21 -2.74 23.70
C ILE A 52 -13.65 -2.20 23.63
N PRO A 53 -14.37 -2.12 24.76
CA PRO A 53 -15.72 -1.55 24.79
C PRO A 53 -15.74 -0.14 24.23
N PHE A 54 -16.74 0.20 23.42
CA PHE A 54 -16.83 1.52 22.78
C PHE A 54 -16.74 2.68 23.79
N LYS A 55 -17.32 2.50 24.99
CA LYS A 55 -17.27 3.51 26.07
C LYS A 55 -15.83 3.83 26.51
N GLU A 56 -14.95 2.84 26.48
CA GLU A 56 -13.56 2.92 26.95
C GLU A 56 -12.58 3.34 25.85
N ARG A 57 -13.03 3.44 24.60
CA ARG A 57 -12.21 3.92 23.48
C ARG A 57 -11.87 5.40 23.63
N ASP A 58 -10.75 5.78 23.03
CA ASP A 58 -10.29 7.16 22.97
C ASP A 58 -11.35 8.10 22.36
N ILE A 59 -11.39 9.34 22.82
CA ILE A 59 -12.36 10.34 22.37
C ILE A 59 -12.11 10.74 20.91
N GLU A 60 -10.85 10.84 20.48
CA GLU A 60 -10.47 11.16 19.11
C GLU A 60 -10.94 10.05 18.15
N PHE A 61 -10.77 8.79 18.55
CA PHE A 61 -11.30 7.65 17.79
C PHE A 61 -12.82 7.72 17.63
N LYS A 62 -13.55 8.08 18.69
CA LYS A 62 -15.02 8.22 18.66
C LYS A 62 -15.44 9.34 17.70
N GLU A 63 -14.75 10.47 17.72
CA GLU A 63 -15.03 11.60 16.83
C GLU A 63 -14.76 11.25 15.36
N ILE A 64 -13.64 10.59 15.06
CA ILE A 64 -13.33 10.10 13.72
C ILE A 64 -14.44 9.17 13.22
N LEU A 65 -14.80 8.17 14.02
CA LEU A 65 -15.87 7.22 13.67
C LEU A 65 -17.18 7.96 13.40
N LEU A 66 -17.59 8.89 14.27
CA LEU A 66 -18.81 9.67 14.06
C LEU A 66 -18.73 10.49 12.76
N ASN A 67 -17.60 11.13 12.48
CA ASN A 67 -17.43 11.95 11.28
C ASN A 67 -17.42 11.13 9.98
N GLU A 68 -16.88 9.91 10.00
CA GLU A 68 -16.88 9.01 8.84
C GLU A 68 -18.30 8.56 8.46
N PHE A 69 -19.13 8.22 9.45
CA PHE A 69 -20.45 7.64 9.19
C PHE A 69 -21.59 8.67 9.18
N LEU A 70 -21.47 9.81 9.89
CA LEU A 70 -22.50 10.85 9.89
C LEU A 70 -22.47 11.73 8.64
N ASN A 71 -21.30 11.92 8.01
CA ASN A 71 -21.18 12.73 6.79
C ASN A 71 -21.77 12.06 5.53
N ILE A 72 -22.20 10.80 5.61
CA ILE A 72 -22.87 10.09 4.52
C ILE A 72 -24.32 10.60 4.35
N SER A 73 -24.94 11.13 5.41
CA SER A 73 -26.35 11.57 5.39
C SER A 73 -26.58 12.95 4.78
N LEU A 74 -25.52 13.73 4.52
CA LEU A 74 -25.62 15.10 3.96
C LEU A 74 -25.38 15.17 2.44
N LYS A 75 -25.30 14.03 1.76
CA LYS A 75 -25.11 13.93 0.29
C LYS A 75 -26.35 13.44 -0.47
N GLN A 76 -27.54 13.44 0.13
CA GLN A 76 -28.80 13.15 -0.55
C GLN A 76 -29.54 14.43 -0.97
#